data_AF-A0A382M865-F1
#
_entry.id   AF-A0A382M865-F1
#
_cell.length_a   1.000
_cell.length_b   1.000
_cell.length_c   1.000
_cell.angle_alpha   90.00
_cell.angle_beta   90.00
_cell.angle_gamma   90.00
#
_symmetry.space_group_name_H-M   'P 1'
#
loop_
_entity.id
_entity.type
_entity.pdbx_description
1 polymer ?
#
loop_
_entity_poly.entity_id
_entity_poly.type
_entity_poly.pdbx_seq_one_letter_code
_entity_poly.pdbx_strand_id
1 'polypeptide(L)'
;MAFEISGIEYDSARQQNKLLRAQKSSLEASPNEGKRGFQYQPAPYNINFTLSILAKSVIDALQIVEQILPYFQPEYHVTMKMIDSMVDNRDVPIILNSVTMEDTYEG
;
A
#
# COMPACT_ATOMS: atom_id res chain seq x y z
N MET A 1 -4.12 3.49 -19.52
CA MET A 1 -3.56 3.79 -18.20
C MET A 1 -2.28 3.00 -18.03
N ALA A 2 -1.21 3.62 -17.54
CA ALA A 2 0.07 2.98 -17.26
C ALA A 2 0.41 3.19 -15.78
N PHE A 3 0.96 2.17 -15.15
CA PHE A 3 1.35 2.18 -13.74
C PHE A 3 2.85 1.89 -13.66
N GLU A 4 3.58 2.73 -12.94
CA GLU A 4 5.02 2.62 -12.75
C GLU A 4 5.37 2.76 -11.27
N ILE A 5 6.19 1.85 -10.74
CA ILE A 5 6.76 1.99 -9.40
C ILE A 5 8.05 2.81 -9.54
N SER A 6 8.04 4.02 -8.97
CA SER A 6 9.18 4.94 -8.98
C SER A 6 10.26 4.54 -7.97
N GLY A 7 9.87 3.94 -6.83
CA GLY A 7 10.84 3.49 -5.84
C GLY A 7 10.21 2.79 -4.63
N ILE A 8 11.06 2.07 -3.90
CA ILE A 8 10.73 1.47 -2.61
C ILE A 8 11.73 2.00 -1.59
N GLU A 9 11.24 2.74 -0.61
CA GLU A 9 12.07 3.40 0.41
C GLU A 9 11.80 2.80 1.78
N TYR A 10 12.86 2.52 2.52
CA TYR A 10 12.74 2.05 3.89
C TYR A 10 12.51 3.23 4.83
N ASP A 11 11.49 3.12 5.69
CA ASP A 11 11.15 4.16 6.66
C ASP A 11 11.55 3.75 8.08
N SER A 12 12.74 4.18 8.51
CA SER A 12 13.26 3.88 9.84
C SER A 12 12.48 4.54 10.99
N ALA A 13 11.66 5.56 10.72
CA ALA A 13 10.85 6.23 11.75
C ALA A 13 9.61 5.39 12.13
N ARG A 14 9.04 4.65 11.18
CA ARG A 14 7.96 3.67 11.46
C ARG A 14 8.48 2.31 11.93
N GLN A 15 9.78 2.19 12.17
CA GLN A 15 10.37 0.96 12.68
C GLN A 15 9.96 0.74 14.13
N GLN A 16 8.99 -0.15 14.34
CA GLN A 16 8.60 -0.57 15.67
C GLN A 16 9.73 -1.42 16.30
N ASN A 17 9.85 -1.34 17.64
CA ASN A 17 10.95 -1.97 18.36
C ASN A 17 10.95 -3.49 18.15
N LYS A 18 12.00 -4.01 17.48
CA LYS A 18 12.18 -5.43 17.15
C LYS A 18 12.16 -6.37 18.39
N LEU A 19 12.27 -5.82 19.60
CA LEU A 19 12.20 -6.56 20.87
C LEU A 19 10.76 -6.85 21.33
N LEU A 20 9.75 -6.14 20.80
CA LEU A 20 8.34 -6.39 21.12
C LEU A 20 7.82 -7.56 20.29
N ARG A 21 7.89 -8.76 20.87
CA ARG A 21 7.42 -10.01 20.26
C ARG A 21 5.95 -10.21 20.63
N ALA A 22 5.04 -10.08 19.68
CA ALA A 22 3.67 -10.53 19.88
C ALA A 22 3.67 -12.07 19.91
N GLN A 23 3.27 -12.66 21.04
CA GLN A 23 3.15 -14.10 21.17
C GLN A 23 1.81 -14.51 20.57
N LYS A 24 1.82 -15.40 19.57
CA LYS A 24 0.60 -15.98 19.01
C LYS A 24 -0.18 -16.69 20.13
N SER A 25 -1.49 -16.43 20.20
CA SER A 25 -2.37 -17.03 21.24
C SER A 25 -2.65 -18.52 20.98
N SER A 26 -2.41 -19.02 19.76
CA SER A 26 -2.59 -20.42 19.40
C SER A 26 -1.25 -21.17 19.40
N LEU A 27 -1.24 -22.35 20.00
CA LEU A 27 -0.17 -23.34 19.85
C LEU A 27 -0.13 -23.79 18.38
N GLU A 28 1.06 -23.80 17.77
CA GLU A 28 1.25 -24.43 16.46
C GLU A 28 0.99 -25.93 16.61
N ALA A 29 0.15 -26.50 15.76
CA ALA A 29 -0.18 -27.92 15.76
C ALA A 29 0.99 -28.74 15.21
N SER A 30 2.08 -28.85 15.98
CA SER A 30 3.09 -29.88 15.78
C SER A 30 2.92 -30.94 16.87
N PRO A 31 2.92 -32.25 16.54
CA PRO A 31 2.52 -33.29 17.49
C PRO A 31 3.42 -33.47 18.70
N ASN A 32 4.56 -32.77 18.81
CA ASN A 32 5.55 -33.05 19.85
C ASN A 32 6.25 -31.87 20.52
N GLU A 33 5.99 -30.61 20.13
CA GLU A 33 6.58 -29.48 20.85
C GLU A 33 5.63 -28.27 20.80
N GLY A 34 5.02 -27.93 21.94
CA GLY A 34 4.19 -26.75 22.17
C GLY A 34 4.98 -25.44 22.05
N LYS A 35 5.55 -25.18 20.87
CA LYS A 35 6.29 -23.96 20.55
C LYS A 35 5.28 -22.88 20.18
N ARG A 36 5.25 -21.82 21.00
CA ARG A 36 4.47 -20.60 20.70
C ARG A 36 5.05 -19.96 19.44
N GLY A 37 4.22 -19.75 18.43
CA GLY A 37 4.60 -19.00 17.23
C GLY A 37 4.98 -17.56 17.63
N PHE A 38 6.16 -17.11 17.23
CA PHE A 38 6.58 -15.72 17.38
C PHE A 38 6.44 -15.03 16.02
N GLN A 39 5.67 -13.95 15.95
CA GLN A 39 5.61 -13.12 14.75
C GLN A 39 6.54 -11.93 14.93
N TYR A 40 7.44 -11.75 13.97
CA TYR A 40 8.28 -10.56 13.91
C TYR A 40 7.46 -9.41 13.31
N GLN A 41 7.64 -8.21 13.86
CA GLN A 41 7.03 -7.01 13.29
C GLN A 41 7.61 -6.78 11.89
N PRO A 42 6.76 -6.56 10.86
CA PRO A 42 7.24 -6.36 9.50
C PRO A 42 7.99 -5.04 9.38
N ALA A 43 8.91 -4.98 8.42
CA ALA A 43 9.66 -3.78 8.11
C ALA A 43 8.75 -2.77 7.37
N PRO A 44 8.72 -1.49 7.80
CA PRO A 44 7.97 -0.45 7.11
C PRO A 44 8.67 -0.02 5.81
N TYR A 45 7.94 -0.05 4.70
CA TYR A 45 8.38 0.45 3.41
C TYR A 45 7.36 1.45 2.85
N ASN A 46 7.87 2.53 2.25
CA ASN A 46 7.13 3.41 1.37
C ASN A 46 7.28 2.93 -0.07
N ILE A 47 6.16 2.85 -0.79
CA ILE A 47 6.16 2.53 -2.21
C ILE A 47 5.68 3.77 -2.94
N ASN A 48 6.58 4.37 -3.72
CA ASN A 48 6.27 5.51 -4.56
C ASN A 48 5.91 4.98 -5.95
N PHE A 49 4.75 5.39 -6.47
CA PHE A 49 4.30 4.99 -7.80
C PHE A 49 3.68 6.17 -8.54
N THR A 50 3.70 6.10 -9.86
CA THR A 50 3.13 7.07 -10.78
C THR A 50 2.04 6.37 -11.61
N LEU A 51 0.86 6.96 -11.66
CA LEU A 51 -0.24 6.55 -12.53
C LEU A 51 -0.36 7.54 -13.69
N SER A 52 -0.09 7.07 -14.90
CA SER A 52 -0.15 7.88 -16.12
C SER A 52 -1.39 7.53 -16.95
N ILE A 53 -2.17 8.55 -17.30
CA ILE A 53 -3.37 8.41 -18.13
C ILE A 53 -3.08 9.10 -19.48
N LEU A 54 -3.01 8.31 -20.55
CA LEU A 54 -2.99 8.81 -21.92
C LEU A 54 -4.35 8.58 -22.56
N ALA A 55 -4.94 9.63 -23.10
CA ALA A 55 -6.18 9.57 -23.86
C ALA A 55 -6.08 10.44 -25.11
N LYS A 56 -6.80 10.07 -26.16
CA LYS A 56 -6.86 10.84 -27.41
C LYS A 56 -7.68 12.13 -27.27
N SER A 57 -8.67 12.12 -26.39
CA SER A 57 -9.52 13.27 -26.08
C SER A 57 -9.33 13.66 -24.62
N VAL A 58 -9.20 14.96 -24.36
CA VAL A 58 -9.09 15.50 -23.00
C VAL A 58 -10.33 15.16 -22.16
N ILE A 59 -11.51 15.08 -22.78
CA ILE A 59 -12.75 14.71 -22.08
C ILE A 59 -12.69 13.28 -21.53
N ASP A 60 -12.13 12.34 -22.28
CA ASP A 60 -12.02 10.94 -21.83
C ASP A 60 -11.00 10.82 -20.68
N ALA A 61 -9.89 11.58 -20.76
CA ALA A 61 -8.94 11.69 -19.65
C ALA A 61 -9.60 12.29 -18.39
N LEU A 62 -10.37 13.38 -18.56
CA LEU A 62 -11.04 14.04 -17.44
C LEU A 62 -12.02 13.11 -16.73
N GLN A 63 -12.79 12.32 -17.48
CA GLN A 63 -13.73 11.35 -16.90
C GLN A 63 -13.02 10.30 -16.05
N ILE A 64 -11.85 9.80 -16.46
CA ILE A 64 -11.08 8.83 -15.68
C ILE A 64 -10.55 9.50 -14.40
N VAL A 65 -10.05 10.74 -14.51
CA VAL A 65 -9.53 11.50 -13.37
C VAL A 65 -10.63 11.77 -12.34
N GLU A 66 -11.83 12.15 -12.78
CA GLU A 66 -13.00 12.38 -11.92
C GLU A 66 -13.45 11.11 -11.17
N GLN A 67 -13.19 9.92 -11.72
CA GLN A 67 -13.49 8.67 -11.01
C GLN A 67 -12.44 8.28 -9.98
N ILE A 68 -11.25 8.89 -10.02
CA ILE A 68 -10.13 8.52 -9.13
C ILE A 68 -9.98 9.55 -8.02
N LEU A 69 -9.96 10.85 -8.34
CA LEU A 69 -9.66 11.92 -7.38
C LEU A 69 -10.59 11.98 -6.16
N PRO A 70 -11.92 11.79 -6.26
CA PRO A 70 -12.82 11.92 -5.11
C PRO A 70 -12.55 10.92 -3.98
N TYR A 71 -11.88 9.80 -4.27
CA TYR A 71 -11.51 8.80 -3.27
C TYR A 71 -10.31 9.21 -2.40
N PHE A 72 -9.52 10.20 -2.84
CA PHE A 72 -8.38 10.71 -2.08
C PHE A 72 -8.80 11.94 -1.28
N GLN A 73 -8.89 11.81 0.06
CA GLN A 73 -9.24 12.91 0.95
C GLN A 73 -8.20 13.09 2.07
N PRO A 74 -7.11 13.85 1.86
CA PRO A 74 -6.04 13.69 0.86
C PRO A 74 -5.35 12.31 0.85
N GLU A 75 -5.73 11.42 1.76
CA GLU A 75 -5.26 10.04 1.86
C GLU A 75 -6.42 9.05 1.69
N TYR A 76 -6.14 7.89 1.10
CA TYR A 76 -7.08 6.81 0.92
C TYR A 76 -6.55 5.56 1.64
N HIS A 77 -7.31 5.02 2.58
CA HIS A 77 -6.88 3.87 3.39
C HIS A 77 -7.40 2.57 2.78
N VAL A 78 -6.49 1.66 2.47
CA VAL A 78 -6.83 0.30 2.03
C VAL A 78 -6.46 -0.68 3.13
N THR A 79 -7.46 -1.38 3.66
CA THR A 79 -7.23 -2.49 4.59
C THR A 79 -6.79 -3.73 3.82
N MET A 80 -5.58 -4.20 4.06
CA MET A 80 -5.05 -5.44 3.47
C MET A 80 -4.92 -6.54 4.54
N LYS A 81 -5.37 -7.74 4.20
CA LYS A 81 -5.15 -8.94 5.01
C LYS A 81 -3.80 -9.54 4.64
N MET A 82 -2.82 -9.44 5.54
CA MET A 82 -1.43 -9.85 5.24
C MET A 82 -1.21 -11.36 5.32
N ILE A 83 -1.98 -12.07 6.15
CA ILE A 83 -1.85 -13.51 6.39
C ILE A 83 -3.26 -14.10 6.55
N ASP A 84 -3.57 -15.20 5.85
CA ASP A 84 -4.90 -15.79 5.92
C ASP A 84 -5.22 -16.42 7.30
N SER A 85 -4.18 -16.92 7.97
CA SER A 85 -4.25 -17.65 9.26
C SER A 85 -4.38 -16.77 10.51
N MET A 86 -4.43 -15.43 10.38
CA MET A 86 -4.60 -14.53 11.51
C MET A 86 -5.32 -13.24 11.10
N VAL A 87 -6.08 -12.64 12.03
CA VAL A 87 -6.81 -11.37 11.83
C VAL A 87 -5.86 -10.18 12.00
N ASP A 88 -4.77 -10.15 11.22
CA ASP A 88 -3.88 -8.99 11.12
C ASP A 88 -4.27 -8.21 9.87
N ASN A 89 -5.39 -7.48 10.00
CA ASN A 89 -5.86 -6.53 9.01
C ASN A 89 -5.06 -5.23 9.21
N ARG A 90 -4.37 -4.78 8.18
CA ARG A 90 -3.54 -3.59 8.25
C ARG A 90 -4.03 -2.55 7.27
N ASP A 91 -4.22 -1.35 7.78
CA ASP A 91 -4.58 -0.20 6.96
C ASP A 91 -3.31 0.39 6.36
N VAL A 92 -3.26 0.42 5.03
CA VAL A 92 -2.19 1.05 4.26
C VAL A 92 -2.73 2.36 3.69
N PRO A 93 -2.24 3.52 4.16
CA PRO A 93 -2.61 4.81 3.59
C PRO A 93 -1.92 5.00 2.24
N ILE A 94 -2.69 5.39 1.23
CA ILE A 94 -2.21 5.83 -0.08
C ILE A 94 -2.40 7.34 -0.13
N ILE A 95 -1.29 8.06 -0.26
CA ILE A 95 -1.28 9.53 -0.25
C ILE A 95 -1.11 10.03 -1.69
N LEU A 96 -2.01 10.90 -2.13
CA LEU A 96 -1.88 11.57 -3.41
C LEU A 96 -0.93 12.77 -3.26
N ASN A 97 0.30 12.64 -3.76
CA ASN A 97 1.32 13.70 -3.63
C ASN A 97 1.13 14.84 -4.62
N SER A 98 0.85 14.53 -5.89
CA SER A 98 0.72 15.53 -6.96
C SER A 98 -0.09 14.99 -8.14
N VAL A 99 -0.71 15.90 -8.88
CA VAL A 99 -1.39 15.63 -10.14
C VAL A 99 -0.85 16.58 -11.20
N THR A 100 -0.40 16.05 -12.33
CA THR A 100 0.13 16.83 -13.47
C THR A 100 -0.65 16.47 -14.72
N MET A 101 -1.09 17.49 -15.46
CA MET A 101 -1.77 17.33 -16.76
C MET A 101 -0.89 17.97 -17.84
N GLU A 102 -0.63 17.23 -18.90
CA GLU A 102 0.14 17.68 -20.06
C GLU A 102 -0.64 17.37 -21.33
N ASP A 103 -0.67 18.31 -22.28
CA ASP A 103 -1.28 18.16 -23.59
C ASP A 103 -0.20 18.33 -24.66
N THR A 104 0.12 17.24 -25.36
CA THR A 104 1.10 17.23 -26.45
C THR A 104 0.36 17.34 -27.78
N TYR A 105 0.26 18.54 -28.31
CA TYR A 105 -0.28 18.80 -29.64
C TYR A 105 0.82 18.69 -30.70
N GLU A 106 0.89 17.55 -31.40
CA GLU A 106 1.63 17.45 -32.67
C GLU A 106 0.63 17.66 -33.81
N GLY A 107 0.80 18.78 -34.53
CA GLY A 107 -0.11 19.24 -35.59
C GLY A 107 -0.12 18.39 -36.86
#